data_AF-A0A3D9MU99-F1
#
_entry.id   AF-A0A3D9MU99-F1
#
_cell.length_a   1.000
_cell.length_b   1.000
_cell.length_c   1.000
_cell.angle_alpha   90.00
_cell.angle_beta   90.00
_cell.angle_gamma   90.00
#
_symmetry.space_group_name_H-M   'P 1'
#
loop_
_entity.id
_entity.type
_entity.pdbx_description
1 polymer ?
#
loop_
_entity_poly.entity_id
_entity_poly.type
_entity_poly.pdbx_seq_one_letter_code
_entity_poly.pdbx_strand_id
1 'polypeptide(L)'
;MIARQSRSFRTTVRTLVSVVGLALLGACATPATRFYTLGTDAEPTIAKHTTSPALQIDVRPVKVPATVARSQLVVQLNPAQVQVLEDDRWSSALPDEIRDAIAARVSRQAGASSRSAAGRGEEVPVYQVGVDVQRFESWPGSHVLVDVVWNVRRSAGSEPLTCRSIVSEPVSGGYQAIVDGHRHAIDAIAAQIAEVVRKFAATAVDQPFSPAGASSRTGMTTLSCPLFSDGAQTAVDRAAARSGG
;
A
#
# COMPACT_ATOMS: atom_id res chain seq x y z
N MET A 1 45.12 47.28 47.90
CA MET A 1 44.06 47.30 46.87
C MET A 1 44.00 46.03 45.97
N ILE A 2 44.56 44.86 46.37
CA ILE A 2 44.73 43.71 45.45
C ILE A 2 43.61 42.64 45.57
N ALA A 3 42.81 42.64 46.65
CA ALA A 3 41.83 41.56 46.93
C ALA A 3 40.50 41.64 46.14
N ARG A 4 40.23 42.75 45.43
CA ARG A 4 38.95 42.96 44.71
C ARG A 4 38.96 42.37 43.29
N GLN A 5 40.15 42.24 42.70
CA GLN A 5 40.35 41.81 41.31
C GLN A 5 40.20 40.29 41.14
N SER A 6 40.59 39.51 42.16
CA SER A 6 40.49 38.04 42.17
C SER A 6 39.05 37.52 42.29
N ARG A 7 38.17 38.26 42.98
CA ARG A 7 36.75 37.90 43.10
C ARG A 7 36.00 38.13 41.79
N SER A 8 36.22 39.26 41.11
CA SER A 8 35.58 39.57 39.82
C SER A 8 35.98 38.57 38.72
N PHE A 9 37.26 38.19 38.66
CA PHE A 9 37.75 37.22 37.68
C PHE A 9 37.13 35.83 37.85
N ARG A 10 36.97 35.38 39.11
CA ARG A 10 36.33 34.09 39.42
C ARG A 10 34.85 34.05 39.04
N THR A 11 34.12 35.16 39.20
CA THR A 11 32.70 35.22 38.80
C THR A 11 32.55 35.19 37.28
N THR A 12 33.38 35.94 36.54
CA THR A 12 33.32 35.96 35.07
C THR A 12 33.63 34.61 34.45
N VAL A 13 34.65 33.90 34.95
CA VAL A 13 35.00 32.54 34.47
C VAL A 13 33.86 31.55 34.73
N ARG A 14 33.20 31.63 35.89
CA ARG A 14 32.10 30.72 36.24
C ARG A 14 30.87 30.92 35.35
N THR A 15 30.52 32.18 35.04
CA THR A 15 29.41 32.49 34.12
C THR A 15 29.71 32.02 32.70
N LEU A 16 30.96 32.17 32.23
CA LEU A 16 31.35 31.76 30.88
C LEU A 16 31.32 30.23 30.70
N VAL A 17 31.78 29.48 31.72
CA VAL A 17 31.68 28.01 31.74
C VAL A 17 30.22 27.54 31.75
N SER A 18 29.33 28.21 32.49
CA SER A 18 27.91 27.89 32.50
C SER A 18 27.23 28.15 31.15
N VAL A 19 27.54 29.27 30.48
CA VAL A 19 26.98 29.58 29.16
C VAL A 19 27.46 28.61 28.08
N VAL A 20 28.75 28.25 28.08
CA VAL A 20 29.29 27.23 27.17
C VAL A 20 28.69 25.85 27.46
N GLY A 21 28.50 25.49 28.74
CA GLY A 21 27.81 24.26 29.13
C GLY A 21 26.36 24.19 28.65
N LEU A 22 25.62 25.31 28.71
CA LEU A 22 24.25 25.40 28.17
C LEU A 22 24.20 25.40 26.63
N ALA A 23 25.19 25.98 25.95
CA ALA A 23 25.28 25.94 24.49
C ALA A 23 25.59 24.53 23.96
N LEU A 24 26.39 23.73 24.69
CA LEU A 24 26.68 22.33 24.36
C LEU A 24 25.46 21.40 24.51
N LEU A 25 24.46 21.77 25.32
CA LEU A 25 23.22 21.00 25.48
C LEU A 25 22.25 21.15 24.28
N GLY A 26 22.40 22.19 23.46
CA GLY A 26 21.57 22.42 22.27
C GLY A 26 21.97 21.61 21.03
N ALA A 27 23.12 20.93 21.06
CA ALA A 27 23.65 20.17 19.92
C ALA A 27 23.12 18.72 19.84
N CYS A 28 22.33 18.27 20.82
CA CYS A 28 21.74 16.92 20.87
C CYS A 28 20.29 16.89 20.36
N ALA A 29 19.97 17.59 19.27
CA ALA A 29 18.69 17.44 18.61
C ALA A 29 18.73 16.19 17.70
N THR A 30 18.04 15.11 18.10
CA THR A 30 17.87 13.93 17.25
C THR A 30 16.76 14.21 16.22
N PRO A 31 16.93 13.83 14.95
CA PRO A 31 15.86 13.97 13.95
C PRO A 31 14.58 13.24 14.41
N ALA A 32 13.42 13.83 14.10
CA ALA A 32 12.15 13.17 14.41
C ALA A 32 11.89 12.04 13.41
N THR A 33 11.80 10.81 13.91
CA THR A 33 11.38 9.64 13.13
C THR A 33 9.88 9.75 12.78
N ARG A 34 9.56 9.52 11.51
CA ARG A 34 8.20 9.55 10.94
C ARG A 34 7.80 8.16 10.47
N PHE A 35 6.59 7.76 10.84
CA PHE A 35 6.02 6.47 10.47
C PHE A 35 4.84 6.66 9.51
N TYR A 36 4.81 5.83 8.47
CA TYR A 36 3.86 5.89 7.37
C TYR A 36 3.15 4.55 7.22
N THR A 37 1.90 4.56 6.76
CA THR A 37 1.14 3.33 6.51
C THR A 37 0.55 3.32 5.11
N LEU A 38 0.50 2.14 4.49
CA LEU A 38 -0.29 1.90 3.27
C LEU A 38 -1.77 1.68 3.58
N GLY A 39 -2.16 1.64 4.86
CA GLY A 39 -3.52 1.46 5.34
C GLY A 39 -4.53 2.42 4.71
N THR A 40 -5.81 2.14 4.90
CA THR A 40 -6.90 2.95 4.33
C THR A 40 -7.03 4.31 5.03
N ASP A 41 -7.41 5.35 4.30
CA ASP A 41 -7.75 6.68 4.85
C ASP A 41 -9.00 6.70 5.74
N ALA A 42 -9.62 5.55 5.98
CA ALA A 42 -10.77 5.48 6.86
C ALA A 42 -10.33 5.88 8.27
N GLU A 43 -10.74 7.08 8.69
CA GLU A 43 -10.84 7.45 10.10
C GLU A 43 -11.54 6.29 10.82
N PRO A 44 -11.10 5.88 12.03
CA PRO A 44 -11.72 4.81 12.79
C PRO A 44 -13.15 5.19 13.17
N THR A 45 -14.06 5.10 12.21
CA THR A 45 -15.48 5.04 12.44
C THR A 45 -15.70 3.75 13.18
N ILE A 46 -16.32 3.85 14.36
CA ILE A 46 -16.93 2.71 15.04
C ILE A 46 -18.05 2.23 14.12
N ALA A 47 -17.69 1.44 13.12
CA ALA A 47 -18.62 0.82 12.22
C ALA A 47 -19.39 -0.18 13.06
N LYS A 48 -20.65 0.14 13.35
CA LYS A 48 -21.62 -0.82 13.85
C LYS A 48 -21.87 -1.83 12.74
N HIS A 49 -20.94 -2.75 12.52
CA HIS A 49 -21.10 -3.88 11.62
C HIS A 49 -22.09 -4.85 12.26
N THR A 50 -23.38 -4.56 12.15
CA THR A 50 -24.48 -5.45 12.57
C THR A 50 -24.82 -6.49 11.49
N THR A 51 -23.98 -6.64 10.46
CA THR A 51 -24.22 -7.55 9.33
C THR A 51 -22.99 -8.42 9.09
N SER A 52 -23.19 -9.74 9.03
CA SER A 52 -22.16 -10.71 8.64
C SER A 52 -21.60 -10.37 7.25
N PRO A 53 -20.28 -10.46 7.02
CA PRO A 53 -19.69 -10.21 5.71
C PRO A 53 -20.23 -11.21 4.67
N ALA A 54 -20.56 -10.70 3.48
CA ALA A 54 -21.06 -11.53 2.38
C ALA A 54 -19.98 -12.39 1.71
N LEU A 55 -18.70 -12.08 1.94
CA LEU A 55 -17.53 -12.82 1.48
C LEU A 55 -16.34 -12.53 2.40
N GLN A 56 -15.35 -13.42 2.41
CA GLN A 56 -14.06 -13.22 3.09
C GLN A 56 -12.91 -13.17 2.08
N ILE A 57 -11.92 -12.30 2.33
CA ILE A 57 -10.70 -12.19 1.53
C ILE A 57 -9.53 -12.67 2.38
N ASP A 58 -8.86 -13.73 1.93
CA ASP A 58 -7.63 -14.24 2.52
C ASP A 58 -6.44 -13.86 1.63
N VAL A 59 -5.69 -12.84 2.03
CA VAL A 59 -4.46 -12.43 1.35
C VAL A 59 -3.30 -13.24 1.92
N ARG A 60 -2.64 -14.04 1.08
CA ARG A 60 -1.44 -14.78 1.45
C ARG A 60 -0.25 -13.84 1.71
N PRO A 61 0.82 -14.29 2.39
CA PRO A 61 2.03 -13.49 2.54
C PRO A 61 2.50 -12.93 1.19
N VAL A 62 2.71 -11.62 1.16
CA VAL A 62 3.09 -10.88 -0.06
C VAL A 62 4.59 -11.03 -0.28
N LYS A 63 4.99 -11.36 -1.51
CA LYS A 63 6.40 -11.34 -1.90
C LYS A 63 6.79 -9.96 -2.38
N VAL A 64 7.96 -9.49 -1.95
CA VAL A 64 8.50 -8.16 -2.23
C VAL A 64 10.00 -8.27 -2.51
N PRO A 65 10.59 -7.44 -3.40
CA PRO A 65 12.03 -7.45 -3.63
C PRO A 65 12.81 -7.17 -2.34
N ALA A 66 13.91 -7.91 -2.11
CA ALA A 66 14.68 -7.83 -0.87
C ALA A 66 15.23 -6.42 -0.57
N THR A 67 15.46 -5.61 -1.60
CA THR A 67 15.90 -4.21 -1.47
C THR A 67 14.90 -3.37 -0.66
N VAL A 68 13.60 -3.63 -0.82
CA VAL A 68 12.52 -2.83 -0.20
C VAL A 68 11.70 -3.61 0.84
N ALA A 69 11.96 -4.90 1.03
CA ALA A 69 11.35 -5.74 2.07
C ALA A 69 11.87 -5.41 3.49
N ARG A 70 11.61 -4.17 3.94
CA ARG A 70 12.04 -3.60 5.22
C ARG A 70 11.04 -2.55 5.69
N SER A 71 11.25 -2.03 6.90
CA SER A 71 10.42 -0.93 7.42
C SER A 71 10.96 0.45 7.05
N GLN A 72 12.22 0.62 6.67
CA GLN A 72 12.69 1.91 6.14
C GLN A 72 12.06 2.21 4.78
N LEU A 73 11.72 3.48 4.52
CA LEU A 73 11.40 3.91 3.16
C LEU A 73 12.68 3.85 2.31
N VAL A 74 12.52 3.35 1.09
CA VAL A 74 13.59 3.31 0.09
C VAL A 74 13.17 4.18 -1.07
N VAL A 75 14.04 5.12 -1.43
CA VAL A 75 13.84 6.05 -2.53
C VAL A 75 14.94 5.90 -3.56
N GLN A 76 14.61 6.14 -4.82
CA GLN A 76 15.54 6.14 -5.93
C GLN A 76 16.24 7.51 -5.98
N LEU A 77 17.57 7.49 -6.09
CA LEU A 77 18.37 8.68 -6.37
C LEU A 77 18.63 8.80 -7.88
N ASN A 78 18.84 7.67 -8.54
CA ASN A 78 19.03 7.52 -9.97
C ASN A 78 18.81 6.04 -10.37
N PRO A 79 18.86 5.66 -11.66
CA PRO A 79 18.58 4.28 -12.09
C PRO A 79 19.48 3.19 -11.48
N ALA A 80 20.64 3.55 -10.92
CA ALA A 80 21.60 2.61 -10.33
C ALA A 80 21.76 2.77 -8.81
N GLN A 81 21.08 3.74 -8.18
CA GLN A 81 21.30 4.09 -6.78
C GLN A 81 20.00 4.32 -6.03
N VAL A 82 19.87 3.61 -4.92
CA VAL A 82 18.82 3.81 -3.93
C VAL A 82 19.38 4.47 -2.67
N GLN A 83 18.51 5.18 -1.95
CA GLN A 83 18.75 5.64 -0.59
C GLN A 83 17.74 4.97 0.34
N VAL A 84 18.25 4.40 1.43
CA VAL A 84 17.43 3.92 2.55
C VAL A 84 17.32 5.06 3.56
N LEU A 85 16.09 5.41 3.95
CA LEU A 85 15.83 6.50 4.88
C LEU A 85 15.69 5.95 6.31
N GLU A 86 16.56 6.39 7.22
CA GLU A 86 16.55 5.89 8.60
C GLU A 86 15.41 6.47 9.44
N ASP A 87 15.06 7.74 9.19
CA ASP A 87 14.04 8.47 9.95
C ASP A 87 12.66 8.43 9.30
N ASP A 88 12.54 7.92 8.08
CA ASP A 88 11.28 7.78 7.35
C ASP A 88 10.97 6.30 7.17
N ARG A 89 9.96 5.82 7.87
CA ARG A 89 9.71 4.37 7.98
C ARG A 89 8.25 4.03 7.73
N TRP A 90 7.99 2.90 7.14
CA TRP A 90 6.72 2.21 7.23
C TRP A 90 6.44 1.80 8.69
N SER A 91 5.17 1.80 9.09
CA SER A 91 4.74 1.39 10.43
C SER A 91 5.01 -0.09 10.73
N SER A 92 5.08 -0.92 9.68
CA SER A 92 5.48 -2.32 9.74
C SER A 92 6.47 -2.65 8.60
N ALA A 93 6.85 -3.91 8.41
CA ALA A 93 7.65 -4.27 7.25
C ALA A 93 6.79 -4.08 5.98
N LEU A 94 7.37 -3.57 4.88
CA LEU A 94 6.62 -3.29 3.66
C LEU A 94 5.73 -4.45 3.14
N PRO A 95 6.14 -5.73 3.19
CA PRO A 95 5.27 -6.83 2.80
C PRO A 95 3.97 -6.91 3.62
N ASP A 96 4.03 -6.59 4.91
CA ASP A 96 2.88 -6.61 5.81
C ASP A 96 1.97 -5.39 5.56
N GLU A 97 2.55 -4.19 5.37
CA GLU A 97 1.79 -3.01 4.96
C GLU A 97 1.00 -3.26 3.67
N ILE A 98 1.62 -3.86 2.65
CA ILE A 98 0.95 -4.17 1.38
C ILE A 98 -0.15 -5.21 1.58
N ARG A 99 0.13 -6.27 2.37
CA ARG A 99 -0.84 -7.33 2.66
C ARG A 99 -2.10 -6.77 3.30
N ASP A 100 -1.94 -5.99 4.36
CA ASP A 100 -3.03 -5.43 5.14
C ASP A 100 -3.81 -4.39 4.32
N ALA A 101 -3.09 -3.55 3.57
CA ALA A 101 -3.66 -2.56 2.67
C ALA A 101 -4.54 -3.19 1.57
N ILE A 102 -4.07 -4.28 0.94
CA ILE A 102 -4.83 -5.03 -0.08
C ILE A 102 -6.02 -5.72 0.57
N ALA A 103 -5.83 -6.44 1.68
CA ALA A 103 -6.91 -7.14 2.37
C ALA A 103 -8.07 -6.21 2.74
N ALA A 104 -7.75 -5.05 3.32
CA ALA A 104 -8.74 -4.07 3.74
C ALA A 104 -9.49 -3.45 2.53
N ARG A 105 -8.76 -3.06 1.48
CA ARG A 105 -9.35 -2.41 0.30
C ARG A 105 -10.19 -3.38 -0.53
N VAL A 106 -9.69 -4.58 -0.82
CA VAL A 106 -10.43 -5.60 -1.57
C VAL A 106 -11.69 -6.00 -0.82
N SER A 107 -11.61 -6.23 0.49
CA SER A 107 -12.79 -6.57 1.31
C SER A 107 -13.85 -5.48 1.25
N ARG A 108 -13.45 -4.21 1.35
CA ARG A 108 -14.37 -3.07 1.24
C ARG A 108 -15.00 -2.96 -0.15
N GLN A 109 -14.19 -3.02 -1.20
CA GLN A 109 -14.60 -2.77 -2.58
C GLN A 109 -15.39 -3.97 -3.19
N ALA A 110 -15.07 -5.21 -2.80
CA ALA A 110 -15.83 -6.39 -3.21
C ALA A 110 -17.09 -6.57 -2.36
N GLY A 111 -16.99 -6.34 -1.04
CA GLY A 111 -18.10 -6.50 -0.10
C GLY A 111 -19.21 -5.46 -0.25
N ALA A 112 -18.91 -4.24 -0.68
CA ALA A 112 -19.90 -3.19 -0.91
C ALA A 112 -20.98 -3.61 -1.93
N SER A 113 -20.60 -4.34 -2.98
CA SER A 113 -21.51 -4.81 -4.03
C SER A 113 -22.19 -6.15 -3.70
N SER A 114 -21.61 -6.94 -2.80
CA SER A 114 -22.08 -8.30 -2.48
C SER A 114 -23.18 -8.36 -1.42
N ARG A 115 -23.57 -7.21 -0.82
CA ARG A 115 -24.54 -7.14 0.30
C ARG A 115 -25.93 -7.72 -0.05
N SER A 116 -26.27 -7.83 -1.34
CA SER A 116 -27.55 -8.39 -1.80
C SER A 116 -27.54 -9.91 -2.03
N ALA A 117 -26.38 -10.59 -1.97
CA ALA A 117 -26.24 -12.00 -2.34
C ALA A 117 -26.24 -12.97 -1.14
N ALA A 118 -26.13 -12.48 0.10
CA ALA A 118 -26.08 -13.33 1.28
C ALA A 118 -27.49 -13.83 1.66
N GLY A 119 -27.83 -15.04 1.21
CA GLY A 119 -28.93 -15.81 1.80
C GLY A 119 -28.62 -16.09 3.28
N ARG A 120 -29.62 -15.95 4.16
CA ARG A 120 -29.46 -16.31 5.57
C ARG A 120 -29.23 -17.83 5.68
N GLY A 121 -27.99 -18.24 5.99
CA GLY A 121 -27.65 -19.63 6.29
C GLY A 121 -26.54 -20.28 5.43
N GLU A 122 -25.96 -19.57 4.46
CA GLU A 122 -24.87 -20.10 3.61
C GLU A 122 -23.47 -19.82 4.20
N GLU A 123 -22.53 -20.73 4.00
CA GLU A 123 -21.12 -20.56 4.38
C GLU A 123 -20.52 -19.36 3.64
N VAL A 124 -19.86 -18.45 4.37
CA VAL A 124 -19.29 -17.23 3.77
C VAL A 124 -18.15 -17.65 2.82
N PRO A 125 -18.25 -17.37 1.50
CA PRO A 125 -17.22 -17.79 0.57
C PRO A 125 -15.90 -17.06 0.88
N VAL A 126 -14.83 -17.83 1.03
CA VAL A 126 -13.47 -17.32 1.14
C VAL A 126 -12.88 -17.18 -0.26
N TYR A 127 -12.15 -16.10 -0.52
CA TYR A 127 -11.36 -15.89 -1.73
C TYR A 127 -9.91 -15.72 -1.36
N GLN A 128 -9.04 -16.53 -1.94
CA GLN A 128 -7.60 -16.46 -1.72
C GLN A 128 -6.94 -15.58 -2.77
N VAL A 129 -6.17 -14.62 -2.28
CA VAL A 129 -5.42 -13.67 -3.09
C VAL A 129 -3.93 -13.88 -2.87
N GLY A 130 -3.20 -14.16 -3.95
CA GLY A 130 -1.74 -14.15 -3.96
C GLY A 130 -1.22 -12.88 -4.64
N VAL A 131 -0.18 -12.27 -4.08
CA VAL A 131 0.45 -11.07 -4.64
C VAL A 131 1.98 -11.23 -4.62
N ASP A 132 2.59 -10.98 -5.76
CA ASP A 132 4.05 -11.01 -5.98
C ASP A 132 4.49 -9.69 -6.61
N VAL A 133 5.10 -8.84 -5.78
CA VAL A 133 5.56 -7.51 -6.18
C VAL A 133 6.87 -7.64 -6.94
N GLN A 134 6.85 -7.24 -8.21
CA GLN A 134 8.01 -7.24 -9.10
C GLN A 134 8.82 -5.95 -8.94
N ARG A 135 8.13 -4.80 -8.84
CA ARG A 135 8.75 -3.49 -8.63
C ARG A 135 7.93 -2.69 -7.63
N PHE A 136 8.62 -2.07 -6.68
CA PHE A 136 8.07 -1.08 -5.75
C PHE A 136 9.10 0.03 -5.63
N GLU A 137 8.88 1.10 -6.39
CA GLU A 137 9.85 2.18 -6.55
C GLU A 137 9.26 3.51 -6.11
N SER A 138 10.10 4.32 -5.47
CA SER A 138 9.76 5.67 -5.07
C SER A 138 10.76 6.62 -5.70
N TRP A 139 10.34 7.45 -6.65
CA TRP A 139 11.17 8.47 -7.29
C TRP A 139 10.75 9.86 -6.78
N PRO A 140 11.47 10.45 -5.81
CA PRO A 140 11.09 11.72 -5.21
C PRO A 140 10.93 12.83 -6.26
N GLY A 141 9.79 13.55 -6.22
CA GLY A 141 9.49 14.62 -7.16
C GLY A 141 9.19 14.16 -8.60
N SER A 142 9.02 12.86 -8.82
CA SER A 142 8.73 12.29 -10.14
C SER A 142 7.50 11.38 -10.10
N HIS A 143 7.63 10.16 -9.57
CA HIS A 143 6.57 9.18 -9.56
C HIS A 143 6.82 8.08 -8.53
N VAL A 144 5.78 7.31 -8.24
CA VAL A 144 5.92 5.97 -7.67
C VAL A 144 5.55 4.94 -8.72
N LEU A 145 6.14 3.75 -8.63
CA LEU A 145 5.82 2.63 -9.51
C LEU A 145 5.56 1.37 -8.70
N VAL A 146 4.42 0.73 -8.98
CA VAL A 146 4.05 -0.56 -8.41
C VAL A 146 3.73 -1.52 -9.57
N ASP A 147 4.54 -2.55 -9.72
CA ASP A 147 4.37 -3.64 -10.70
C ASP A 147 4.18 -4.95 -9.94
N VAL A 148 3.02 -5.57 -10.12
CA VAL A 148 2.61 -6.74 -9.35
C VAL A 148 2.04 -7.81 -10.26
N VAL A 149 2.35 -9.06 -9.96
CA VAL A 149 1.62 -10.22 -10.45
C VAL A 149 0.73 -10.72 -9.31
N TRP A 150 -0.55 -10.92 -9.59
CA TRP A 150 -1.51 -11.36 -8.59
C TRP A 150 -2.43 -12.44 -9.12
N ASN A 151 -2.99 -13.23 -8.22
CA ASN A 151 -3.97 -14.25 -8.54
C ASN A 151 -5.11 -14.28 -7.55
N VAL A 152 -6.30 -14.62 -8.05
CA VAL A 152 -7.52 -14.79 -7.24
C VAL A 152 -8.10 -16.17 -7.53
N ARG A 153 -8.50 -16.86 -6.46
CA ARG A 153 -9.24 -18.12 -6.53
C ARG A 153 -10.25 -18.20 -5.40
N ARG A 154 -11.33 -18.98 -5.57
CA ARG A 154 -12.35 -19.17 -4.53
C ARG A 154 -11.86 -20.17 -3.47
N SER A 155 -11.74 -21.44 -3.83
CA SER A 155 -11.29 -22.49 -2.90
C SER A 155 -9.89 -23.01 -3.24
N ALA A 156 -9.26 -23.66 -2.27
CA ALA A 156 -8.01 -24.38 -2.48
C ALA A 156 -8.25 -25.56 -3.45
N GLY A 157 -7.92 -25.36 -4.73
CA GLY A 157 -8.16 -26.34 -5.80
C GLY A 157 -8.90 -25.78 -7.02
N SER A 158 -9.55 -24.62 -6.88
CA SER A 158 -10.09 -23.89 -8.04
C SER A 158 -8.97 -23.29 -8.90
N GLU A 159 -9.17 -23.29 -10.22
CA GLU A 159 -8.24 -22.67 -11.15
C GLU A 159 -8.15 -21.16 -10.88
N PRO A 160 -6.97 -20.63 -10.58
CA PRO A 160 -6.82 -19.21 -10.28
C PRO A 160 -6.84 -18.38 -11.56
N LEU A 161 -7.46 -17.21 -11.52
CA LEU A 161 -7.17 -16.17 -12.52
C LEU A 161 -5.91 -15.44 -12.09
N THR A 162 -4.89 -15.42 -12.96
CA THR A 162 -3.62 -14.71 -12.73
C THR A 162 -3.53 -13.50 -13.65
N CYS A 163 -3.21 -12.35 -13.08
CA CYS A 163 -3.13 -11.07 -13.76
C CYS A 163 -1.86 -10.31 -13.37
N ARG A 164 -1.51 -9.30 -14.16
CA ARG A 164 -0.44 -8.35 -13.86
C ARG A 164 -0.99 -6.93 -13.89
N SER A 165 -0.54 -6.12 -12.95
CA SER A 165 -0.92 -4.72 -12.83
C SER A 165 0.34 -3.87 -12.68
N ILE A 166 0.43 -2.81 -13.48
CA ILE A 166 1.51 -1.83 -13.41
C ILE A 166 0.86 -0.46 -13.23
N VAL A 167 1.14 0.18 -12.10
CA VAL A 167 0.61 1.51 -11.77
C VAL A 167 1.78 2.45 -11.54
N SER A 168 1.76 3.58 -12.25
CA SER A 168 2.72 4.67 -12.11
C SER A 168 1.97 5.94 -11.77
N GLU A 169 2.15 6.45 -10.55
CA GLU A 169 1.48 7.67 -10.09
C GLU A 169 2.51 8.80 -9.99
N PRO A 170 2.29 9.96 -10.64
CA PRO A 170 3.16 11.11 -10.46
C PRO A 170 3.07 11.62 -9.02
N VAL A 171 4.20 11.99 -8.45
CA VAL A 171 4.26 12.55 -7.09
C VAL A 171 5.06 13.83 -7.06
N SER A 172 4.62 14.76 -6.22
CA SER A 172 5.39 15.96 -5.92
C SER A 172 6.59 15.64 -5.01
N GLY A 173 7.31 16.67 -4.58
CA GLY A 173 8.39 16.50 -3.61
C GLY A 173 7.88 16.13 -2.21
N GLY A 174 8.75 15.49 -1.43
CA GLY A 174 8.49 15.12 -0.04
C GLY A 174 7.96 13.69 0.14
N TYR A 175 8.24 13.11 1.31
CA TYR A 175 7.95 11.70 1.58
C TYR A 175 6.46 11.39 1.78
N GLN A 176 5.68 12.37 2.25
CA GLN A 176 4.22 12.23 2.32
C GLN A 176 3.61 12.00 0.93
N ALA A 177 4.03 12.76 -0.08
CA ALA A 177 3.52 12.63 -1.45
C ALA A 177 3.85 11.26 -2.05
N ILE A 178 5.03 10.70 -1.74
CA ILE A 178 5.41 9.33 -2.11
C ILE A 178 4.47 8.31 -1.47
N VAL A 179 4.17 8.46 -0.18
CA VAL A 179 3.28 7.55 0.54
C VAL A 179 1.88 7.62 -0.04
N ASP A 180 1.35 8.82 -0.27
CA ASP A 180 0.03 9.01 -0.87
C ASP A 180 -0.02 8.41 -2.28
N GLY A 181 1.02 8.60 -3.10
CA GLY A 181 1.16 7.96 -4.41
C GLY A 181 1.10 6.43 -4.33
N HIS A 182 1.82 5.82 -3.39
CA HIS A 182 1.77 4.36 -3.19
C HIS A 182 0.39 3.90 -2.71
N ARG A 183 -0.28 4.68 -1.86
CA ARG A 183 -1.66 4.36 -1.40
C ARG A 183 -2.66 4.41 -2.56
N HIS A 184 -2.52 5.36 -3.48
CA HIS A 184 -3.31 5.41 -4.71
C HIS A 184 -3.02 4.21 -5.62
N ALA A 185 -1.74 3.86 -5.83
CA ALA A 185 -1.37 2.70 -6.64
C ALA A 185 -1.93 1.38 -6.08
N ILE A 186 -1.84 1.18 -4.76
CA ILE A 186 -2.42 0.00 -4.09
C ILE A 186 -3.96 0.00 -4.16
N ASP A 187 -4.62 1.16 -4.10
CA ASP A 187 -6.08 1.24 -4.26
C ASP A 187 -6.53 0.85 -5.67
N ALA A 188 -5.81 1.30 -6.69
CA ALA A 188 -6.07 0.92 -8.09
C ALA A 188 -5.90 -0.58 -8.32
N ILE A 189 -4.83 -1.18 -7.78
CA ILE A 189 -4.60 -2.64 -7.84
C ILE A 189 -5.71 -3.40 -7.09
N ALA A 190 -6.07 -2.93 -5.88
CA ALA A 190 -7.14 -3.54 -5.10
C ALA A 190 -8.50 -3.50 -5.84
N ALA A 191 -8.77 -2.43 -6.61
CA ALA A 191 -9.99 -2.31 -7.41
C ALA A 191 -10.08 -3.39 -8.50
N GLN A 192 -8.97 -3.69 -9.17
CA GLN A 192 -8.90 -4.77 -10.17
C GLN A 192 -9.09 -6.15 -9.52
N ILE A 193 -8.45 -6.40 -8.38
CA ILE A 193 -8.63 -7.64 -7.62
C ILE A 193 -10.09 -7.79 -7.18
N ALA A 194 -10.68 -6.73 -6.62
CA ALA A 194 -12.08 -6.73 -6.17
C ALA A 194 -13.06 -6.97 -7.33
N GLU A 195 -12.78 -6.45 -8.52
CA GLU A 195 -13.57 -6.75 -9.71
C GLU A 195 -13.55 -8.23 -10.07
N VAL A 196 -12.36 -8.85 -10.07
CA VAL A 196 -12.23 -10.29 -10.31
C VAL A 196 -12.96 -11.10 -9.24
N VAL A 197 -12.83 -10.73 -7.96
CA VAL A 197 -13.58 -11.37 -6.87
C VAL A 197 -15.09 -11.30 -7.13
N ARG A 198 -15.62 -10.13 -7.53
CA ARG A 198 -17.05 -9.99 -7.85
C ARG A 198 -17.46 -10.85 -9.05
N LYS A 199 -16.61 -10.97 -10.07
CA LYS A 199 -16.87 -11.86 -11.23
C LYS A 199 -16.94 -13.33 -10.80
N PHE A 200 -15.99 -13.80 -9.98
CA PHE A 200 -16.06 -15.15 -9.41
C PHE A 200 -17.32 -15.36 -8.55
N ALA A 201 -17.71 -14.36 -7.76
CA ALA A 201 -18.92 -14.42 -6.94
C ALA A 201 -20.19 -14.52 -7.80
N ALA A 202 -20.28 -13.78 -8.91
CA ALA A 202 -21.43 -13.84 -9.81
C ALA A 202 -21.56 -15.21 -10.50
N THR A 203 -20.45 -15.78 -10.98
CA THR A 203 -20.47 -17.12 -11.61
C THR A 203 -20.89 -18.23 -10.64
N ALA A 204 -20.61 -18.07 -9.35
CA ALA A 204 -21.03 -19.03 -8.32
C ALA A 204 -22.55 -19.01 -8.06
N VAL A 205 -23.19 -17.84 -8.18
CA VAL A 205 -24.65 -17.68 -8.00
C VAL A 205 -25.43 -18.27 -9.17
N ASP A 206 -24.86 -18.22 -10.39
CA ASP A 206 -25.47 -18.74 -11.62
C ASP A 206 -25.36 -20.26 -11.81
N GLN A 207 -24.83 -21.02 -10.84
CA GLN A 207 -24.92 -22.48 -10.83
C GLN A 207 -26.11 -22.95 -9.96
N PRO A 208 -27.35 -23.00 -10.49
CA PRO A 208 -28.38 -23.79 -9.85
C PRO A 208 -27.97 -25.26 -9.94
N PHE A 209 -28.27 -26.01 -8.89
CA PHE A 209 -28.18 -27.47 -8.83
C PHE A 209 -28.82 -28.08 -10.09
N SER A 210 -28.01 -28.35 -11.11
CA SER A 210 -28.52 -28.81 -12.41
C SER A 210 -28.69 -30.32 -12.34
N PRO A 211 -29.90 -30.88 -12.47
CA PRO A 211 -30.04 -32.32 -12.65
C PRO A 211 -29.43 -32.69 -14.01
N ALA A 212 -28.77 -33.84 -14.06
CA ALA A 212 -28.11 -34.34 -15.27
C ALA A 212 -29.10 -34.34 -16.46
N GLY A 213 -28.91 -33.43 -17.43
CA GLY A 213 -29.66 -33.50 -18.69
C GLY A 213 -29.92 -32.23 -19.49
N ALA A 214 -29.63 -31.01 -19.03
CA ALA A 214 -29.92 -29.80 -19.80
C ALA A 214 -28.65 -29.13 -20.37
N SER A 215 -28.46 -29.22 -21.69
CA SER A 215 -27.46 -28.44 -22.42
C SER A 215 -27.96 -27.02 -22.66
N SER A 216 -27.62 -26.10 -21.76
CA SER A 216 -27.80 -24.66 -21.96
C SER A 216 -26.46 -24.02 -22.33
N ARG A 217 -26.29 -23.67 -23.61
CA ARG A 217 -25.18 -22.82 -24.08
C ARG A 217 -25.51 -21.35 -23.77
N THR A 218 -25.37 -20.96 -22.51
CA THR A 218 -25.33 -19.55 -22.13
C THR A 218 -23.87 -19.11 -22.15
N GLY A 219 -23.58 -17.99 -22.84
CA GLY A 219 -22.23 -17.50 -23.08
C GLY A 219 -21.38 -17.49 -21.80
N MET A 220 -20.35 -18.32 -21.77
CA MET A 220 -19.38 -18.36 -20.68
C MET A 220 -18.60 -17.04 -20.73
N THR A 221 -18.94 -16.09 -19.86
CA THR A 221 -18.15 -14.89 -19.66
C THR A 221 -16.77 -15.33 -19.20
N THR A 222 -15.81 -15.38 -20.12
CA THR A 222 -14.44 -15.80 -19.82
C THR A 222 -13.83 -14.83 -18.82
N LEU A 223 -13.51 -15.33 -17.62
CA LEU A 223 -12.78 -14.57 -16.61
C LEU A 223 -11.50 -14.03 -17.24
N SER A 224 -11.40 -12.71 -17.33
CA SER A 224 -10.30 -12.00 -17.97
C SER A 224 -9.81 -10.90 -17.03
N CYS A 225 -8.52 -10.59 -17.14
CA CYS A 225 -7.92 -9.53 -16.34
C CYS A 225 -8.59 -8.19 -16.62
N PRO A 226 -8.98 -7.43 -15.58
CA PRO A 226 -9.44 -6.07 -15.76
C PRO A 226 -8.34 -5.23 -16.40
N LEU A 227 -8.71 -4.43 -17.41
CA LEU A 227 -7.83 -3.40 -17.93
C LEU A 227 -7.94 -2.18 -17.00
N PHE A 228 -6.83 -1.45 -16.81
CA PHE A 228 -6.94 -0.10 -16.27
C PHE A 228 -7.77 0.72 -17.27
N SER A 229 -8.84 1.38 -16.80
CA SER A 229 -9.47 2.40 -17.62
C SER A 229 -8.44 3.49 -17.90
N ASP A 230 -8.35 3.90 -19.17
CA ASP A 230 -7.32 4.66 -19.91
C ASP A 230 -6.74 5.97 -19.27
N GLY A 231 -7.06 6.29 -18.02
CA GLY A 231 -6.58 7.49 -17.33
C GLY A 231 -5.10 7.43 -16.92
N ALA A 232 -4.56 6.25 -16.61
CA ALA A 232 -3.19 6.09 -16.12
C ALA A 232 -2.14 5.89 -17.24
N GLN A 233 -2.52 5.23 -18.35
CA GLN A 233 -1.61 5.00 -19.49
C GLN A 233 -1.23 6.29 -20.23
N THR A 234 -2.17 7.23 -20.35
CA THR A 234 -1.90 8.53 -20.99
C THR A 234 -0.92 9.43 -20.23
N ALA A 235 -0.65 9.16 -18.94
CA ALA A 235 0.37 9.88 -18.18
C ALA A 235 1.78 9.34 -18.46
N VAL A 236 1.93 8.02 -18.57
CA VAL A 236 3.20 7.35 -18.88
C VAL A 236 3.65 7.66 -20.32
N ASP A 237 2.72 7.59 -21.30
CA ASP A 237 3.04 7.92 -22.70
C ASP A 237 3.38 9.41 -22.88
N ARG A 238 2.70 10.29 -22.12
CA ARG A 238 2.96 11.74 -22.17
C ARG A 238 4.25 12.13 -21.44
N ALA A 239 4.68 11.36 -20.44
CA ALA A 239 5.98 11.53 -19.78
C ALA A 239 7.14 11.03 -20.66
N ALA A 240 6.96 9.89 -21.35
CA ALA A 240 7.93 9.39 -22.33
C ALA A 240 8.10 10.32 -23.54
N ALA A 241 7.02 10.99 -23.98
CA ALA A 241 7.09 11.97 -25.07
C ALA A 241 7.80 13.28 -24.70
N ARG A 242 7.95 13.61 -23.41
CA ARG A 242 8.60 14.85 -22.94
C ARG A 242 10.10 14.72 -22.67
N SER A 243 10.63 13.51 -22.54
CA SER A 243 12.07 13.27 -22.32
C SER A 243 12.89 13.06 -23.59
N GLY A 244 12.24 13.07 -24.76
CA GLY A 244 12.88 12.87 -26.07
C GLY A 244 12.92 14.12 -26.98
N GLY A 245 12.75 15.32 -26.43
CA GLY A 245 12.76 16.60 -27.16
C GLY A 245 13.87 17.53 -26.70
#